data_AF-A0A8S3FSR0-F1
#
_entry.id   AF-A0A8S3FSR0-F1
#
_cell.length_a   1.000
_cell.length_b   1.000
_cell.length_c   1.000
_cell.angle_alpha   90.00
_cell.angle_beta   90.00
_cell.angle_gamma   90.00
#
_symmetry.space_group_name_H-M   'P 1'
#
loop_
_entity.id
_entity.type
_entity.pdbx_description
1 polymer ?
#
loop_
_entity_poly.entity_id
_entity_poly.type
_entity_poly.pdbx_seq_one_letter_code
_entity_poly.pdbx_strand_id
1 'polypeptide(L)'
;MKAIVGLSNTGPFLLVSDDGNDIATVKLANLIRSRIVLTPIHLDFIREKINQSGHAQEVFKALIKSIYTYQPDNSFNYCWPARDAALLYAITRDINYVHIAYSALNANRINYTIYDQSAVKLRFSLSTMARAQAFDWAYDAFTMQQRQKLINDFQYAASIFTSYSDDHSRNSNDKASNWIGIVKSSELILHLTLYGEEGYPNDQAE
;
A
#
# COMPACT_ATOMS: atom_id res chain seq x y z
N MET A 1 15.51 -21.86 15.38
CA MET A 1 14.39 -21.76 14.41
C MET A 1 14.54 -22.89 13.39
N LYS A 2 13.69 -23.93 13.47
CA LYS A 2 13.69 -25.06 12.52
C LYS A 2 12.62 -24.87 11.45
N ALA A 3 12.88 -25.47 10.28
CA ALA A 3 12.27 -25.16 9.01
C ALA A 3 10.75 -25.35 8.92
N ILE A 4 10.20 -24.54 8.00
CA ILE A 4 8.85 -24.44 7.47
C ILE A 4 8.34 -25.80 6.99
N VAL A 5 7.23 -26.27 7.55
CA VAL A 5 6.52 -27.44 7.02
C VAL A 5 5.45 -26.94 6.06
N GLY A 6 5.62 -27.23 4.77
CA GLY A 6 4.61 -26.92 3.74
C GLY A 6 3.40 -27.83 3.90
N LEU A 7 2.31 -27.31 4.45
CA LEU A 7 1.01 -27.97 4.40
C LEU A 7 0.40 -27.68 3.01
N SER A 8 0.83 -28.44 1.99
CA SER A 8 0.42 -28.32 0.57
C SER A 8 0.85 -27.05 -0.18
N ASN A 9 0.95 -27.14 -1.52
CA ASN A 9 1.37 -26.07 -2.44
C ASN A 9 0.52 -24.78 -2.39
N THR A 10 -0.55 -24.72 -1.58
CA THR A 10 -1.45 -23.56 -1.44
C THR A 10 -1.87 -23.26 0.00
N GLY A 11 -1.37 -24.00 1.00
CA GLY A 11 -1.80 -23.87 2.39
C GLY A 11 -1.01 -22.82 3.18
N PRO A 12 -1.49 -22.45 4.38
CA PRO A 12 -0.76 -21.55 5.24
C PRO A 12 0.56 -22.20 5.72
N PHE A 13 1.65 -21.44 5.65
CA PHE A 13 2.91 -21.81 6.26
C PHE A 13 2.81 -21.60 7.77
N LEU A 14 3.37 -22.53 8.54
CA LEU A 14 3.41 -22.45 10.00
C LEU A 14 4.85 -22.15 10.44
N LEU A 15 5.03 -21.06 11.19
CA LEU A 15 6.25 -20.76 11.90
C LEU A 15 6.15 -21.39 13.29
N VAL A 16 7.05 -22.32 13.58
CA VAL A 16 7.11 -23.06 14.85
C VAL A 16 8.34 -22.62 15.62
N SER A 17 8.20 -22.43 16.92
CA SER A 17 9.31 -22.14 17.84
C SER A 17 10.19 -23.37 18.06
N ASP A 18 11.37 -23.15 18.65
CA ASP A 18 12.31 -24.23 18.94
C ASP A 18 11.78 -25.24 19.98
N ASP A 19 10.78 -24.85 20.79
CA ASP A 19 10.06 -25.72 21.74
C ASP A 19 8.78 -26.35 21.15
N GLY A 20 8.53 -26.19 19.85
CA GLY A 20 7.43 -26.87 19.15
C GLY A 20 6.08 -26.15 19.22
N ASN A 21 6.03 -24.91 19.72
CA ASN A 21 4.81 -24.10 19.76
C ASN A 21 4.59 -23.35 18.44
N ASP A 22 3.33 -23.20 18.05
CA ASP A 22 2.94 -22.37 16.91
C ASP A 22 3.17 -20.89 17.22
N ILE A 23 4.07 -20.24 16.49
CA ILE A 23 4.36 -18.80 16.63
C ILE A 23 3.45 -17.98 15.72
N ALA A 24 3.31 -18.39 14.46
CA ALA A 24 2.56 -17.64 13.46
C ALA A 24 2.14 -18.51 12.28
N THR A 25 1.02 -18.17 11.65
CA THR A 25 0.60 -18.72 10.36
C THR A 25 0.71 -17.64 9.29
N VAL A 26 1.28 -17.97 8.13
CA VAL A 26 1.41 -17.09 6.96
C VAL A 26 0.60 -17.67 5.81
N LYS A 27 -0.07 -16.84 5.02
CA LYS A 27 -0.78 -17.26 3.80
C LYS A 27 -0.31 -16.42 2.62
N LEU A 28 -0.22 -17.03 1.45
CA LEU A 28 0.01 -16.30 0.20
C LEU A 28 -1.11 -15.27 -0.04
N ALA A 29 -0.71 -14.07 -0.47
CA ALA A 29 -1.66 -13.03 -0.85
C ALA A 29 -2.40 -13.41 -2.13
N ASN A 30 -3.68 -13.01 -2.24
CA ASN A 30 -4.45 -13.21 -3.47
C ASN A 30 -3.88 -12.36 -4.61
N LEU A 31 -3.90 -12.84 -5.86
CA LEU A 31 -3.50 -12.08 -7.05
C LEU A 31 -4.59 -11.13 -7.58
N ILE A 32 -5.84 -11.32 -7.16
CA ILE A 32 -6.95 -10.46 -7.57
C ILE A 32 -6.89 -9.14 -6.80
N ARG A 33 -6.94 -8.02 -7.52
CA ARG A 33 -7.02 -6.65 -6.96
C ARG A 33 -8.43 -6.08 -7.13
N SER A 34 -8.88 -5.14 -6.30
CA SER A 34 -8.25 -4.57 -5.11
C SER A 34 -8.12 -5.59 -3.96
N ARG A 35 -6.99 -5.55 -3.24
CA ARG A 35 -6.64 -6.47 -2.13
C ARG A 35 -5.95 -5.80 -0.94
N ILE A 36 -5.44 -4.59 -1.09
CA ILE A 36 -4.76 -3.85 -0.01
C ILE A 36 -5.81 -3.02 0.72
N VAL A 37 -6.16 -3.41 1.95
CA VAL A 37 -7.18 -2.79 2.81
C VAL A 37 -8.62 -2.94 2.28
N LEU A 38 -8.83 -2.70 0.99
CA LEU A 38 -10.10 -2.89 0.31
C LEU A 38 -10.12 -4.20 -0.47
N THR A 39 -11.29 -4.83 -0.46
CA THR A 39 -11.62 -6.03 -1.24
C THR A 39 -12.89 -5.73 -2.01
N PRO A 40 -13.27 -6.55 -3.02
CA PRO A 40 -14.55 -6.39 -3.70
C PRO A 40 -15.76 -6.33 -2.74
N ILE A 41 -15.75 -7.17 -1.69
CA ILE A 41 -16.81 -7.18 -0.66
C ILE A 41 -16.88 -5.84 0.09
N HIS A 42 -15.72 -5.27 0.45
CA HIS A 42 -15.69 -3.94 1.08
C HIS A 42 -16.23 -2.85 0.16
N LEU A 43 -15.91 -2.91 -1.14
CA LEU A 43 -16.41 -1.94 -2.12
C LEU A 43 -17.93 -2.06 -2.31
N ASP A 44 -18.49 -3.26 -2.35
CA ASP A 44 -19.93 -3.46 -2.46
C ASP A 44 -20.67 -2.93 -1.22
N PHE A 45 -20.13 -3.19 -0.03
CA PHE A 45 -20.65 -2.60 1.21
C PHE A 45 -20.62 -1.06 1.18
N ILE A 46 -19.50 -0.46 0.75
CA ILE A 46 -19.39 1.00 0.64
C ILE A 46 -20.44 1.54 -0.34
N ARG A 47 -20.58 0.93 -1.52
CA ARG A 47 -21.58 1.32 -2.54
C ARG A 47 -23.00 1.25 -2.00
N GLU A 48 -23.34 0.21 -1.23
CA GLU A 48 -24.64 0.11 -0.56
C GLU A 48 -24.86 1.28 0.41
N LYS A 49 -23.86 1.59 1.25
CA LYS A 49 -24.00 2.63 2.29
C LYS A 49 -24.05 4.05 1.75
N ILE A 50 -23.33 4.38 0.68
CA ILE A 50 -23.38 5.74 0.10
C ILE A 50 -24.68 6.04 -0.65
N ASN A 51 -25.41 5.00 -1.06
CA ASN A 51 -26.73 5.13 -1.69
C ASN A 51 -27.86 5.38 -0.67
N GLN A 52 -27.59 5.21 0.62
CA GLN A 52 -28.51 5.52 1.71
C GLN A 52 -28.23 6.93 2.23
N SER A 53 -29.28 7.74 2.45
CA SER A 53 -29.13 9.05 3.09
C SER A 53 -28.57 8.88 4.50
N GLY A 54 -27.53 9.65 4.83
CA GLY A 54 -26.90 9.63 6.15
C GLY A 54 -25.41 9.91 6.09
N HIS A 55 -24.73 9.63 7.21
CA HIS A 55 -23.33 10.00 7.42
C HIS A 55 -22.37 9.44 6.36
N ALA A 56 -22.56 8.18 5.92
CA ALA A 56 -21.72 7.57 4.89
C ALA A 56 -21.78 8.34 3.55
N GLN A 57 -22.98 8.78 3.14
CA GLN A 57 -23.15 9.59 1.94
C GLN A 57 -22.55 10.99 2.09
N GLU A 58 -22.66 11.60 3.27
CA GLU A 58 -22.04 12.91 3.56
C GLU A 58 -20.51 12.85 3.47
N VAL A 59 -19.90 11.83 4.08
CA VAL A 59 -18.45 11.59 4.01
C VAL A 59 -18.01 11.36 2.57
N PHE A 60 -18.77 10.59 1.79
CA PHE A 60 -18.48 10.36 0.38
C PHE A 60 -18.56 11.65 -0.46
N LYS A 61 -19.58 12.48 -0.24
CA LYS A 61 -19.69 13.81 -0.89
C LYS A 61 -18.53 14.74 -0.49
N ALA A 62 -18.12 14.71 0.77
CA ALA A 62 -16.98 15.49 1.26
C ALA A 62 -15.66 15.03 0.61
N LEU A 63 -15.46 13.73 0.42
CA LEU A 63 -14.31 13.16 -0.29
C LEU A 63 -14.28 13.59 -1.76
N ILE A 64 -15.42 13.58 -2.45
CA ILE A 64 -15.51 14.09 -3.83
C ILE A 64 -15.09 15.57 -3.87
N LYS A 65 -15.63 16.37 -2.94
CA LYS A 65 -15.31 17.80 -2.87
C LYS A 65 -13.82 18.03 -2.61
N SER A 66 -13.20 17.29 -1.70
CA SER A 66 -11.78 17.47 -1.36
C SER A 66 -10.86 17.23 -2.56
N ILE A 67 -11.17 16.22 -3.39
CA ILE A 67 -10.42 15.92 -4.61
C ILE A 67 -10.49 17.06 -5.63
N TYR A 68 -11.66 17.66 -5.85
CA TYR A 68 -11.78 18.78 -6.79
C TYR A 68 -11.16 20.08 -6.29
N THR A 69 -11.02 20.24 -4.97
CA THR A 69 -10.31 21.38 -4.38
C THR A 69 -8.81 21.17 -4.23
N TYR A 70 -8.33 19.95 -4.50
CA TYR A 70 -6.92 19.63 -4.35
C TYR A 70 -6.08 20.41 -5.36
N GLN A 71 -5.10 21.16 -4.85
CA GLN A 71 -4.04 21.77 -5.65
C GLN A 71 -2.75 20.99 -5.38
N PRO A 72 -2.11 20.43 -6.41
CA PRO A 72 -0.78 19.88 -6.27
C PRO A 72 0.17 20.99 -5.82
N ASP A 73 0.57 20.98 -4.55
CA ASP A 73 1.70 21.77 -4.10
C ASP A 73 2.95 20.89 -4.01
N ASN A 74 4.12 21.53 -3.97
CA ASN A 74 5.40 20.84 -3.78
C ASN A 74 5.58 20.37 -2.31
N SER A 75 4.52 20.43 -1.50
CA SER A 75 4.52 19.93 -0.12
C SER A 75 4.38 18.42 -0.15
N PHE A 76 5.04 17.75 0.79
CA PHE A 76 4.98 16.31 0.98
C PHE A 76 3.57 15.88 1.46
N ASN A 77 2.57 15.91 0.57
CA ASN A 77 1.15 15.67 0.86
C ASN A 77 0.80 14.19 1.06
N TYR A 78 1.80 13.38 1.42
CA TYR A 78 1.71 11.94 1.66
C TYR A 78 0.97 11.16 0.56
N CYS A 79 0.88 11.69 -0.66
CA CYS A 79 0.08 11.12 -1.76
C CYS A 79 -1.40 10.84 -1.42
N TRP A 80 -2.00 11.51 -0.42
CA TRP A 80 -3.43 11.33 -0.11
C TRP A 80 -4.38 11.56 -1.29
N PRO A 81 -4.18 12.58 -2.14
CA PRO A 81 -5.03 12.80 -3.30
C PRO A 81 -5.00 11.63 -4.29
N ALA A 82 -3.85 10.96 -4.45
CA ALA A 82 -3.75 9.78 -5.29
C ALA A 82 -4.60 8.63 -4.73
N ARG A 83 -4.46 8.37 -3.42
CA ARG A 83 -5.23 7.35 -2.69
C ARG A 83 -6.74 7.63 -2.78
N ASP A 84 -7.12 8.86 -2.49
CA ASP A 84 -8.51 9.28 -2.41
C ASP A 84 -9.18 9.27 -3.79
N ALA A 85 -8.47 9.70 -4.85
CA ALA A 85 -8.96 9.58 -6.22
C ALA A 85 -9.09 8.11 -6.64
N ALA A 86 -8.09 7.27 -6.35
CA ALA A 86 -8.18 5.84 -6.64
C ALA A 86 -9.33 5.15 -5.89
N LEU A 87 -9.63 5.57 -4.66
CA LEU A 87 -10.79 5.11 -3.90
C LEU A 87 -12.10 5.50 -4.59
N LEU A 88 -12.21 6.77 -5.02
CA LEU A 88 -13.38 7.24 -5.77
C LEU A 88 -13.55 6.42 -7.06
N TYR A 89 -12.49 6.18 -7.83
CA TYR A 89 -12.54 5.27 -8.97
C TYR A 89 -13.01 3.87 -8.58
N ALA A 90 -12.44 3.27 -7.54
CA ALA A 90 -12.81 1.91 -7.11
C ALA A 90 -14.30 1.83 -6.75
N ILE A 91 -14.87 2.88 -6.17
CA ILE A 91 -16.29 2.96 -5.80
C ILE A 91 -17.18 3.21 -7.04
N THR A 92 -16.87 4.23 -7.85
CA THR A 92 -17.76 4.76 -8.89
C THR A 92 -17.51 4.22 -10.29
N ARG A 93 -16.30 3.69 -10.53
CA ARG A 93 -15.76 3.34 -11.85
C ARG A 93 -15.64 4.52 -12.83
N ASP A 94 -15.68 5.76 -12.34
CA ASP A 94 -15.44 6.95 -13.15
C ASP A 94 -13.94 7.12 -13.46
N ILE A 95 -13.59 7.00 -14.74
CA ILE A 95 -12.21 7.06 -15.24
C ILE A 95 -11.51 8.41 -14.97
N ASN A 96 -12.28 9.49 -14.78
CA ASN A 96 -11.71 10.80 -14.45
C ASN A 96 -10.86 10.73 -13.17
N TYR A 97 -11.29 9.94 -12.19
CA TYR A 97 -10.54 9.75 -10.96
C TYR A 97 -9.24 8.97 -11.15
N VAL A 98 -9.13 8.12 -12.18
CA VAL A 98 -7.88 7.41 -12.52
C VAL A 98 -6.86 8.39 -13.08
N HIS A 99 -7.29 9.35 -13.90
CA HIS A 99 -6.41 10.41 -14.38
C HIS A 99 -5.87 11.27 -13.25
N ILE A 100 -6.73 11.63 -12.28
CA ILE A 100 -6.31 12.37 -11.07
C ILE A 100 -5.33 11.54 -10.25
N ALA A 101 -5.64 10.26 -10.00
CA ALA A 101 -4.79 9.35 -9.24
C ALA A 101 -3.40 9.21 -9.88
N TYR A 102 -3.34 8.94 -11.19
CA TYR A 102 -2.07 8.83 -11.91
C TYR A 102 -1.27 10.14 -11.91
N SER A 103 -1.95 11.28 -12.10
CA SER A 103 -1.29 12.59 -12.07
C SER A 103 -0.67 12.87 -10.69
N ALA A 104 -1.43 12.63 -9.62
CA ALA A 104 -0.96 12.79 -8.25
C ALA A 104 0.19 11.83 -7.90
N LEU A 105 0.16 10.58 -8.37
CA LEU A 105 1.26 9.62 -8.21
C LEU A 105 2.55 10.12 -8.89
N ASN A 106 2.44 10.71 -10.08
CA ASN A 106 3.59 11.24 -10.82
C ASN A 106 4.17 12.49 -10.16
N ALA A 107 3.32 13.45 -9.75
CA ALA A 107 3.77 14.68 -9.10
C ALA A 107 4.56 14.39 -7.82
N ASN A 108 4.14 13.38 -7.07
CA ASN A 108 4.79 12.99 -5.82
C ASN A 108 5.98 12.03 -5.99
N ARG A 109 6.46 11.74 -7.21
CA ARG A 109 7.67 10.90 -7.41
C ARG A 109 8.91 11.50 -6.73
N ILE A 110 8.99 12.82 -6.59
CA ILE A 110 10.09 13.51 -5.88
C ILE A 110 10.20 13.10 -4.40
N ASN A 111 9.13 12.58 -3.80
CA ASN A 111 9.16 12.06 -2.44
C ASN A 111 10.06 10.82 -2.31
N TYR A 112 10.49 10.22 -3.43
CA TYR A 112 11.47 9.15 -3.47
C TYR A 112 12.93 9.61 -3.43
N THR A 113 13.26 10.89 -3.44
CA THR A 113 14.65 11.35 -3.65
C THR A 113 15.24 12.14 -2.48
N ILE A 114 14.51 12.29 -1.37
CA ILE A 114 14.95 13.08 -0.22
C ILE A 114 15.20 12.12 0.94
N TYR A 115 16.44 11.68 1.16
CA TYR A 115 16.80 10.80 2.27
C TYR A 115 18.02 11.32 3.00
N ASP A 116 17.81 12.05 4.09
CA ASP A 116 18.88 12.22 5.08
C ASP A 116 18.40 12.54 6.51
N GLN A 117 17.09 12.51 6.80
CA GLN A 117 16.57 12.84 8.14
C GLN A 117 15.40 11.94 8.56
N SER A 118 15.33 11.59 9.85
CA SER A 118 14.35 10.66 10.43
C SER A 118 12.88 11.08 10.22
N ALA A 119 12.58 12.39 10.28
CA ALA A 119 11.26 12.93 9.96
C ALA A 119 10.85 12.65 8.50
N VAL A 120 11.82 12.50 7.60
CA VAL A 120 11.58 12.20 6.19
C VAL A 120 11.29 10.71 5.99
N LYS A 121 11.82 9.80 6.82
CA LYS A 121 11.52 8.35 6.76
C LYS A 121 10.06 8.04 7.10
N LEU A 122 9.51 8.70 8.12
CA LEU A 122 8.09 8.53 8.47
C LEU A 122 7.19 9.07 7.35
N ARG A 123 7.52 10.25 6.82
CA ARG A 123 6.78 10.85 5.70
C ARG A 123 6.82 9.97 4.48
N PHE A 124 8.00 9.47 4.13
CA PHE A 124 8.21 8.49 3.08
C PHE A 124 7.34 7.24 3.26
N SER A 125 7.29 6.70 4.47
CA SER A 125 6.49 5.51 4.79
C SER A 125 4.99 5.74 4.59
N LEU A 126 4.46 6.84 5.14
CA LEU A 126 3.06 7.22 4.97
C LEU A 126 2.70 7.47 3.50
N SER A 127 3.60 8.15 2.76
CA SER A 127 3.44 8.38 1.32
C SER A 127 3.44 7.07 0.54
N THR A 128 4.34 6.14 0.86
CA THR A 128 4.40 4.82 0.22
C THR A 128 3.09 4.07 0.41
N MET A 129 2.54 4.05 1.62
CA MET A 129 1.27 3.38 1.90
C MET A 129 0.13 3.94 1.04
N ALA A 130 0.00 5.26 0.95
CA ALA A 130 -1.02 5.91 0.12
C ALA A 130 -0.85 5.58 -1.38
N ARG A 131 0.39 5.54 -1.87
CA ARG A 131 0.68 5.21 -3.28
C ARG A 131 0.37 3.75 -3.60
N ALA A 132 0.76 2.85 -2.71
CA ALA A 132 0.50 1.42 -2.80
C ALA A 132 -1.01 1.14 -2.85
N GLN A 133 -1.79 1.81 -1.99
CA GLN A 133 -3.25 1.78 -2.04
C GLN A 133 -3.79 2.32 -3.36
N ALA A 134 -3.31 3.48 -3.82
CA ALA A 134 -3.76 4.07 -5.07
C ALA A 134 -3.51 3.15 -6.28
N PHE A 135 -2.32 2.53 -6.33
CA PHE A 135 -1.96 1.57 -7.37
C PHE A 135 -2.88 0.35 -7.36
N ASP A 136 -3.10 -0.22 -6.17
CA ASP A 136 -3.92 -1.42 -6.01
C ASP A 136 -5.39 -1.19 -6.36
N TRP A 137 -5.95 -0.05 -5.93
CA TRP A 137 -7.36 0.26 -6.07
C TRP A 137 -7.76 0.69 -7.49
N ALA A 138 -6.83 1.24 -8.26
CA ALA A 138 -7.05 1.65 -9.65
C ALA A 138 -6.27 0.80 -10.68
N TYR A 139 -5.74 -0.35 -10.25
CA TYR A 139 -4.84 -1.19 -11.06
C TYR A 139 -5.39 -1.56 -12.43
N ASP A 140 -6.67 -1.96 -12.48
CA ASP A 140 -7.39 -2.41 -13.68
C ASP A 140 -7.60 -1.28 -14.70
N ALA A 141 -7.59 -0.02 -14.27
CA ALA A 141 -7.73 1.13 -15.16
C ALA A 141 -6.41 1.75 -15.61
N PHE A 142 -5.29 1.44 -14.97
CA PHE A 142 -3.99 1.91 -15.45
C PHE A 142 -3.58 1.16 -16.71
N THR A 143 -3.09 1.91 -17.70
CA THR A 143 -2.49 1.29 -18.88
C THR A 143 -1.28 0.46 -18.48
N MET A 144 -0.89 -0.51 -19.32
CA MET A 144 0.31 -1.33 -19.07
C MET A 144 1.56 -0.47 -18.85
N GLN A 145 1.73 0.61 -19.63
CA GLN A 145 2.86 1.53 -19.49
C GLN A 145 2.81 2.29 -18.15
N GLN A 146 1.64 2.74 -17.74
CA GLN A 146 1.46 3.40 -16.44
C GLN A 146 1.78 2.44 -15.29
N ARG A 147 1.33 1.18 -15.39
CA ARG A 147 1.62 0.14 -14.41
C ARG A 147 3.11 -0.13 -14.30
N GLN A 148 3.79 -0.36 -15.42
CA GLN A 148 5.24 -0.63 -15.42
C GLN A 148 6.04 0.52 -14.80
N LYS A 149 5.67 1.78 -15.11
CA LYS A 149 6.34 2.95 -14.54
C LYS A 149 6.18 2.99 -13.02
N LEU A 150 4.98 2.73 -12.51
CA LEU A 150 4.70 2.72 -11.08
C LEU A 150 5.36 1.53 -10.37
N ILE A 151 5.42 0.35 -11.00
CA ILE A 151 6.14 -0.82 -10.49
C ILE A 151 7.62 -0.50 -10.30
N ASN A 152 8.27 0.12 -11.30
CA ASN A 152 9.67 0.53 -11.18
C ASN A 152 9.89 1.51 -10.01
N ASP A 153 8.97 2.46 -9.82
CA ASP A 153 9.00 3.39 -8.69
C ASP A 153 8.86 2.66 -7.34
N PHE A 154 7.98 1.66 -7.27
CA PHE A 154 7.77 0.85 -6.07
C PHE A 154 8.94 -0.09 -5.77
N GLN A 155 9.59 -0.65 -6.79
CA GLN A 155 10.81 -1.43 -6.60
C GLN A 155 11.94 -0.56 -6.05
N TYR A 156 12.09 0.65 -6.58
CA TYR A 156 13.02 1.62 -6.00
C TYR A 156 12.67 1.92 -4.54
N ALA A 157 11.40 2.22 -4.26
CA ALA A 157 10.91 2.42 -2.89
C ALA A 157 11.25 1.26 -1.95
N ALA A 158 11.14 0.01 -2.41
CA ALA A 158 11.42 -1.17 -1.62
C ALA A 158 12.90 -1.25 -1.24
N SER A 159 13.80 -0.89 -2.18
CA SER A 159 15.25 -0.82 -1.90
C SER A 159 15.63 0.23 -0.85
N ILE A 160 14.79 1.24 -0.64
CA ILE A 160 14.99 2.25 0.40
C ILE A 160 14.61 1.67 1.77
N PHE A 161 13.50 0.92 1.89
CA PHE A 161 13.13 0.30 3.17
C PHE A 161 14.17 -0.69 3.69
N THR A 162 14.88 -1.40 2.80
CA THR A 162 15.97 -2.30 3.21
C THR A 162 17.13 -1.55 3.88
N SER A 163 17.32 -0.26 3.60
CA SER A 163 18.32 0.59 4.27
C SER A 163 17.89 1.10 5.65
N TYR A 164 16.64 0.88 6.06
CA TYR A 164 16.14 1.32 7.37
C TYR A 164 16.45 0.32 8.50
N SER A 165 17.23 -0.73 8.22
CA SER A 165 17.56 -1.80 9.17
C SER A 165 18.45 -1.37 10.35
N ASP A 166 19.19 -0.27 10.18
CA ASP A 166 20.34 0.08 11.04
C ASP A 166 20.06 1.24 12.01
N ASP A 167 18.86 1.82 11.96
CA ASP A 167 18.55 3.00 12.77
C ASP A 167 18.32 2.65 14.24
N HIS A 168 18.86 3.48 15.13
CA HIS A 168 19.02 3.27 16.58
C HIS A 168 17.74 2.95 17.40
N SER A 169 16.56 2.89 16.77
CA SER A 169 15.28 2.54 17.38
C SER A 169 15.03 1.04 17.56
N ARG A 170 15.82 0.16 16.91
CA ARG A 170 15.77 -1.30 17.16
C ARG A 170 16.51 -1.72 18.43
N ASN A 171 17.46 -0.90 18.88
CA ASN A 171 18.35 -1.18 20.02
C ASN A 171 17.96 -0.41 21.30
N SER A 172 16.96 0.46 21.26
CA SER A 172 16.38 1.00 22.49
C SER A 172 15.44 -0.04 23.11
N ASN A 173 15.45 -0.14 24.44
CA ASN A 173 14.53 -1.02 25.20
C ASN A 173 13.04 -0.65 25.03
N ASP A 174 12.74 0.37 24.22
CA ASP A 174 11.43 0.96 23.98
C ASP A 174 10.91 0.56 22.58
N LYS A 175 10.87 -0.75 22.33
CA LYS A 175 10.52 -1.40 21.03
C LYS A 175 9.08 -1.13 20.55
N ALA A 176 8.35 -0.23 21.20
CA ALA A 176 6.93 0.05 20.99
C ALA A 176 6.65 1.46 20.43
N SER A 177 7.60 2.07 19.71
CA SER A 177 7.31 3.31 18.99
C SER A 177 6.33 3.04 17.84
N ASN A 178 5.23 3.78 17.81
CA ASN A 178 4.26 3.80 16.69
C ASN A 178 4.92 4.05 15.33
N TRP A 179 6.11 4.65 15.30
CA TRP A 179 6.88 4.89 14.07
C TRP A 179 7.34 3.59 13.41
N ILE A 180 7.82 2.63 14.20
CA ILE A 180 8.25 1.32 13.69
C ILE A 180 7.06 0.60 13.07
N GLY A 181 5.89 0.65 13.73
CA GLY A 181 4.66 0.09 13.21
C GLY A 181 4.28 0.68 11.85
N ILE A 182 4.36 2.00 11.69
CA ILE A 182 4.07 2.66 10.41
C ILE A 182 5.09 2.25 9.34
N VAL A 183 6.39 2.33 9.62
CA VAL A 183 7.44 2.00 8.65
C VAL A 183 7.31 0.55 8.18
N LYS A 184 7.15 -0.40 9.10
CA LYS A 184 7.03 -1.83 8.76
C LYS A 184 5.72 -2.19 8.09
N SER A 185 4.62 -1.53 8.45
CA SER A 185 3.35 -1.71 7.73
C SER A 185 3.42 -1.15 6.32
N SER A 186 4.09 -0.01 6.11
CA SER A 186 4.30 0.57 4.78
C SER A 186 5.20 -0.30 3.90
N GLU A 187 6.28 -0.86 4.46
CA GLU A 187 7.15 -1.83 3.79
C GLU A 187 6.36 -3.09 3.39
N LEU A 188 5.60 -3.66 4.32
CA LEU A 188 4.74 -4.83 4.04
C LEU A 188 3.72 -4.53 2.92
N ILE A 189 3.00 -3.42 3.02
CA ILE A 189 2.02 -3.00 2.01
C ILE A 189 2.67 -2.86 0.64
N LEU A 190 3.87 -2.27 0.56
CA LEU A 190 4.62 -2.14 -0.68
C LEU A 190 4.99 -3.49 -1.29
N HIS A 191 5.46 -4.44 -0.47
CA HIS A 191 5.77 -5.80 -0.93
C HIS A 191 4.51 -6.53 -1.40
N LEU A 192 3.39 -6.39 -0.69
CA LEU A 192 2.08 -6.89 -1.14
C LEU A 192 1.61 -6.20 -2.42
N THR A 193 1.95 -4.92 -2.64
CA THR A 193 1.68 -4.23 -3.90
C THR A 193 2.51 -4.80 -5.04
N LEU A 194 3.74 -5.24 -4.81
CA LEU A 194 4.60 -5.77 -5.87
C LEU A 194 4.42 -7.27 -6.10
N TYR A 195 3.80 -8.00 -5.16
CA TYR A 195 3.60 -9.44 -5.26
C TYR A 195 2.77 -9.83 -6.50
N GLY A 196 3.32 -10.70 -7.34
CA GLY A 196 2.71 -11.13 -8.60
C GLY A 196 2.94 -10.18 -9.78
N GLU A 197 3.68 -9.09 -9.60
CA GLU A 197 4.13 -8.24 -10.70
C GLU A 197 5.45 -8.76 -11.30
N GLU A 198 5.66 -8.51 -12.59
CA GLU A 198 6.87 -8.92 -13.31
C GLU A 198 8.12 -8.20 -12.77
N GLY A 199 9.24 -8.94 -12.66
CA GLY A 199 10.53 -8.38 -12.23
C GLY A 199 10.66 -8.09 -10.73
N TYR A 200 9.59 -8.29 -9.94
CA TYR A 200 9.69 -8.35 -8.49
C TYR A 200 10.00 -9.78 -8.05
N PRO A 201 10.81 -10.04 -6.99
CA PRO A 201 11.05 -11.38 -6.50
C PRO A 201 9.72 -12.01 -6.08
N ASN A 202 9.14 -12.76 -7.01
CA ASN A 202 8.11 -13.72 -6.73
C ASN A 202 8.92 -14.95 -6.35
N ASP A 203 8.84 -15.38 -5.10
CA ASP A 203 9.29 -16.71 -4.72
C ASP A 203 8.44 -17.71 -5.51
N GLN A 204 8.77 -17.91 -6.79
CA GLN A 204 8.47 -19.12 -7.50
C GLN A 204 9.39 -20.16 -6.87
N ALA A 205 8.92 -20.67 -5.73
CA ALA A 205 9.31 -21.97 -5.25
C ALA A 205 8.92 -22.97 -6.34
N GLU A 206 9.91 -23.35 -7.14
CA GLU A 206 9.90 -24.63 -7.87
C GLU A 206 9.75 -25.79 -6.88
#